data_AF-A0A7C5BIR6-F1
#
_entry.id   AF-A0A7C5BIR6-F1
#
_cell.length_a   1.000
_cell.length_b   1.000
_cell.length_c   1.000
_cell.angle_alpha   90.00
_cell.angle_beta   90.00
_cell.angle_gamma   90.00
#
_symmetry.space_group_name_H-M   'P 1'
#
loop_
_entity.id
_entity.type
_entity.pdbx_description
1 polymer ?
#
loop_
_entity_poly.entity_id
_entity_poly.type
_entity_poly.pdbx_seq_one_letter_code
_entity_poly.pdbx_strand_id
1 'polypeptide(L)'
;MVSTLVLGLFFVFAAYSFTIGWGPLNMGSYASNLVPGITLADSNIGLWAALLITIFYINSILTDNVVFTNSVSRITLAMSRDGALPLFLSRIHKTRNTPHLAGAIMVTASIVVGAVSVVVLGGFNAFLFTGTVATLSALLVHMMANVSLPAILHKKGTKIGLVNAVLPVAVSIILVFVFYGTFVSISEPIIVASELFAAWVAFGIFYSIWRAPNVKGYSREDLNALVD
;
A
#
# COMPACT_ATOMS: atom_id res chain seq x y z
N MET A 1 -10.48 -16.55 5.38
CA MET A 1 -10.32 -17.56 4.30
C MET A 1 -11.45 -17.49 3.29
N VAL A 2 -12.72 -17.53 3.70
CA VAL A 2 -13.87 -17.36 2.77
C VAL A 2 -13.81 -16.04 2.00
N SER A 3 -13.49 -14.93 2.68
CA SER A 3 -13.32 -13.62 2.03
C SER A 3 -12.27 -13.61 0.92
N THR A 4 -11.12 -14.25 1.15
CA THR A 4 -10.03 -14.33 0.15
C THR A 4 -10.44 -15.13 -1.08
N LEU A 5 -11.16 -16.24 -0.91
CA LEU A 5 -11.65 -17.06 -2.03
C LEU A 5 -12.69 -16.30 -2.86
N VAL A 6 -13.63 -15.64 -2.20
CA VAL A 6 -14.66 -14.83 -2.86
C VAL A 6 -14.02 -13.69 -3.67
N LEU A 7 -13.06 -12.98 -3.08
CA LEU A 7 -12.33 -11.91 -3.78
C LEU A 7 -11.51 -12.45 -4.96
N GLY A 8 -10.82 -13.58 -4.79
CA GLY A 8 -10.06 -14.20 -5.87
C GLY A 8 -10.95 -14.58 -7.07
N LEU A 9 -12.09 -15.21 -6.79
CA LEU A 9 -13.06 -15.56 -7.83
C LEU A 9 -13.64 -14.32 -8.51
N PHE A 10 -13.99 -13.31 -7.73
CA PHE A 10 -14.50 -12.04 -8.25
C PHE A 10 -13.48 -11.33 -9.16
N PHE A 11 -12.22 -11.25 -8.75
CA PHE A 11 -11.18 -10.61 -9.56
C PHE A 11 -10.88 -11.37 -10.86
N VAL A 12 -10.89 -12.71 -10.83
CA VAL A 12 -10.73 -13.52 -12.06
C VAL A 12 -11.91 -13.30 -13.00
N PHE A 13 -13.14 -13.32 -12.47
CA PHE A 13 -14.35 -13.05 -13.26
C PHE A 13 -14.34 -11.64 -13.85
N ALA A 14 -13.96 -10.63 -13.07
CA ALA A 14 -13.84 -9.26 -13.52
C ALA A 14 -12.78 -9.15 -14.62
N ALA A 15 -11.56 -9.65 -14.41
CA ALA A 15 -10.49 -9.62 -15.41
C ALA A 15 -10.92 -10.27 -16.74
N TYR A 16 -11.60 -11.42 -16.69
CA TYR A 16 -12.17 -12.07 -17.87
C TYR A 16 -13.21 -11.18 -18.57
N SER A 17 -14.15 -10.62 -17.81
CA SER A 17 -15.22 -9.76 -18.34
C SER A 17 -14.67 -8.50 -19.02
N PHE A 18 -13.67 -7.86 -18.42
CA PHE A 18 -13.00 -6.70 -19.00
C PHE A 18 -12.20 -7.06 -20.26
N THR A 19 -11.51 -8.21 -20.26
CA THR A 19 -10.72 -8.67 -21.41
C THR A 19 -11.62 -8.93 -22.63
N ILE A 20 -12.73 -9.63 -22.42
CA ILE A 20 -13.69 -9.92 -23.48
C ILE A 20 -14.45 -8.66 -23.88
N GLY A 21 -14.86 -7.85 -22.91
CA GLY A 21 -15.62 -6.62 -23.16
C GLY A 21 -14.84 -5.59 -23.98
N TRP A 22 -13.53 -5.46 -23.75
CA TRP A 22 -12.67 -4.55 -24.52
C TRP A 22 -12.21 -5.15 -25.86
N GLY A 23 -12.12 -6.48 -25.92
CA GLY A 23 -11.61 -7.23 -27.06
C GLY A 23 -10.19 -7.77 -26.80
N PRO A 24 -10.00 -9.11 -26.77
CA PRO A 24 -8.71 -9.72 -26.46
C PRO A 24 -7.57 -9.30 -27.41
N LEU A 25 -7.90 -8.96 -28.66
CA LEU A 25 -6.95 -8.50 -29.67
C LEU A 25 -6.50 -7.05 -29.47
N ASN A 26 -7.24 -6.25 -28.70
CA ASN A 26 -7.01 -4.82 -28.50
C ASN A 26 -6.46 -4.50 -27.09
N MET A 27 -5.88 -5.48 -26.39
CA MET A 27 -5.35 -5.30 -25.04
C MET A 27 -4.20 -4.28 -24.96
N GLY A 28 -3.53 -3.98 -26.08
CA GLY A 28 -2.55 -2.90 -26.14
C GLY A 28 -3.16 -1.53 -25.84
N SER A 29 -4.33 -1.22 -26.39
CA SER A 29 -5.02 0.05 -26.10
C SER A 29 -5.65 0.06 -24.70
N TYR A 30 -6.07 -1.11 -24.20
CA TYR A 30 -6.52 -1.27 -22.82
C TYR A 30 -5.44 -0.84 -21.83
N ALA A 31 -4.20 -1.30 -22.02
CA ALA A 31 -3.08 -1.00 -21.14
C ALA A 31 -2.70 0.49 -21.11
N SER A 32 -3.01 1.23 -22.18
CA SER A 32 -2.75 2.68 -22.27
C SER A 32 -3.87 3.57 -21.72
N ASN A 33 -5.02 2.99 -21.35
CA ASN A 33 -6.15 3.75 -20.85
C ASN A 33 -6.09 3.85 -19.32
N LEU A 34 -6.27 5.06 -18.78
CA LEU A 34 -6.21 5.33 -17.35
C LEU A 34 -7.33 4.65 -16.56
N VAL A 35 -8.56 4.64 -17.09
CA VAL A 35 -9.72 4.02 -16.43
C VAL A 35 -10.54 3.22 -17.45
N PRO A 36 -10.04 2.05 -17.89
CA PRO A 36 -10.68 1.27 -18.95
C PRO A 36 -12.13 0.89 -18.62
N GLY A 37 -12.46 0.69 -17.34
CA GLY A 37 -13.82 0.33 -16.93
C GLY A 37 -14.88 1.39 -17.15
N ILE A 38 -14.52 2.67 -16.99
CA ILE A 38 -15.43 3.78 -17.28
C ILE A 38 -15.61 3.90 -18.80
N THR A 39 -14.51 3.82 -19.55
CA THR A 39 -14.56 3.84 -21.02
C THR A 39 -15.40 2.69 -21.58
N LEU A 40 -15.27 1.48 -21.02
CA LEU A 40 -16.05 0.33 -21.44
C LEU A 40 -17.56 0.51 -21.19
N ALA A 41 -17.92 1.10 -20.06
CA ALA A 41 -19.32 1.36 -19.72
C ALA A 41 -19.93 2.42 -20.63
N ASP A 42 -19.17 3.46 -20.96
CA ASP A 42 -19.61 4.50 -21.91
C ASP A 42 -19.82 3.92 -23.32
N SER A 43 -18.85 3.15 -23.83
CA SER A 43 -18.92 2.60 -25.18
C SER A 43 -19.98 1.50 -25.37
N ASN A 44 -20.19 0.65 -24.35
CA ASN A 44 -21.01 -0.56 -24.51
C ASN A 44 -22.43 -0.43 -23.95
N ILE A 45 -22.64 0.45 -22.96
CA ILE A 45 -23.94 0.61 -22.28
C ILE A 45 -24.46 2.04 -22.45
N GLY A 46 -23.56 3.02 -22.39
CA GLY A 46 -23.86 4.45 -22.57
C GLY A 46 -23.50 5.31 -21.36
N LEU A 47 -23.61 6.62 -21.54
CA LEU A 47 -23.17 7.65 -20.60
C LEU A 47 -23.67 7.44 -19.16
N TRP A 48 -24.93 7.03 -18.98
CA TRP A 48 -25.51 6.83 -17.65
C TRP A 48 -24.79 5.73 -16.85
N ALA A 49 -24.37 4.65 -17.52
CA ALA A 49 -23.60 3.59 -16.87
C ALA A 49 -22.19 4.08 -16.51
N ALA A 50 -21.56 4.86 -17.40
CA ALA A 50 -20.25 5.46 -17.14
C ALA A 50 -20.28 6.40 -15.92
N LEU A 51 -21.31 7.25 -15.80
CA LEU A 51 -21.50 8.12 -14.64
C LEU A 51 -21.70 7.33 -13.35
N LEU A 52 -22.52 6.28 -13.38
CA LEU A 52 -22.77 5.45 -12.19
C LEU A 52 -21.50 4.74 -11.71
N ILE A 53 -20.73 4.15 -12.64
CA ILE A 53 -19.44 3.52 -12.31
C ILE A 53 -18.44 4.56 -11.79
N THR A 54 -18.44 5.77 -12.36
CA THR A 54 -17.58 6.86 -11.88
C THR A 54 -17.88 7.21 -10.42
N ILE A 55 -19.17 7.29 -10.05
CA ILE A 55 -19.59 7.55 -8.66
C ILE A 55 -19.11 6.42 -7.72
N PHE A 56 -19.29 5.16 -8.11
CA PHE A 56 -18.82 4.02 -7.31
C PHE A 56 -17.30 3.96 -7.21
N TYR A 57 -16.60 4.29 -8.28
CA TYR A 57 -15.14 4.37 -8.31
C TYR A 57 -14.61 5.44 -7.36
N ILE A 58 -15.18 6.65 -7.40
CA ILE A 58 -14.83 7.73 -6.47
C ILE A 58 -15.08 7.30 -5.03
N ASN A 59 -16.24 6.70 -4.74
CA ASN A 59 -16.56 6.19 -3.41
C ASN A 59 -15.56 5.11 -2.94
N SER A 60 -15.14 4.22 -3.84
CA SER A 60 -14.13 3.19 -3.55
C SER A 60 -12.79 3.81 -3.17
N ILE A 61 -12.31 4.79 -3.94
CA ILE A 61 -11.03 5.47 -3.65
C ILE A 61 -11.10 6.24 -2.34
N LEU A 62 -12.22 6.94 -2.06
CA LEU A 62 -12.39 7.65 -0.80
C LEU A 62 -12.33 6.70 0.40
N THR A 63 -13.00 5.55 0.29
CA THR A 63 -12.97 4.51 1.32
C THR A 63 -11.55 3.99 1.55
N ASP A 64 -10.82 3.71 0.47
CA ASP A 64 -9.44 3.23 0.53
C ASP A 64 -8.51 4.23 1.25
N ASN A 65 -8.62 5.52 0.90
CA ASN A 65 -7.86 6.60 1.55
C ASN A 65 -8.11 6.66 3.07
N VAL A 66 -9.37 6.49 3.50
CA VAL A 66 -9.72 6.47 4.93
C VAL A 66 -9.11 5.26 5.63
N VAL A 67 -9.17 4.08 5.02
CA VAL A 67 -8.61 2.84 5.58
C VAL A 67 -7.10 2.94 5.73
N PHE A 68 -6.39 3.41 4.69
CA PHE A 68 -4.94 3.59 4.74
C PHE A 68 -4.52 4.63 5.77
N THR A 69 -5.18 5.80 5.80
CA THR A 69 -4.87 6.86 6.77
C THR A 69 -5.04 6.35 8.21
N ASN A 70 -6.14 5.64 8.49
CA ASN A 70 -6.38 5.06 9.82
C ASN A 70 -5.31 4.00 10.17
N SER A 71 -4.99 3.10 9.25
CA SER A 71 -4.02 2.02 9.49
C SER A 71 -2.60 2.56 9.72
N VAL A 72 -2.13 3.45 8.84
CA VAL A 72 -0.79 4.05 8.94
C VAL A 72 -0.68 4.90 10.20
N SER A 73 -1.69 5.71 10.53
CA SER A 73 -1.63 6.54 11.75
C SER A 73 -1.46 5.72 13.04
N ARG A 74 -2.02 4.51 13.10
CA ARG A 74 -1.84 3.58 14.24
C ARG A 74 -0.45 2.94 14.26
N ILE A 75 0.10 2.61 13.09
CA ILE A 75 1.49 2.12 12.98
C ILE A 75 2.46 3.21 13.42
N THR A 76 2.28 4.44 12.94
CA THR A 76 3.08 5.60 13.34
C THR A 76 2.98 5.88 14.84
N LEU A 77 1.78 5.78 15.43
CA LEU A 77 1.57 5.88 16.87
C LEU A 77 2.37 4.81 17.64
N ALA A 78 2.31 3.56 17.21
CA ALA A 78 3.05 2.46 17.85
C ALA A 78 4.57 2.68 17.75
N MET A 79 5.07 3.00 16.55
CA MET A 79 6.49 3.31 16.32
C MET A 79 6.97 4.51 17.14
N SER A 80 6.13 5.54 17.27
CA SER A 80 6.43 6.71 18.11
C SER A 80 6.53 6.30 19.58
N ARG A 81 5.57 5.54 20.12
CA ARG A 81 5.61 5.07 21.53
C ARG A 81 6.86 4.25 21.85
N ASP A 82 7.29 3.43 20.90
CA ASP A 82 8.52 2.64 21.03
C ASP A 82 9.81 3.49 20.91
N GLY A 83 9.70 4.80 20.70
CA GLY A 83 10.85 5.73 20.61
C GLY A 83 11.49 5.79 19.23
N ALA A 84 10.94 5.07 18.24
CA ALA A 84 11.44 5.07 16.87
C ALA A 84 11.07 6.35 16.09
N LEU A 85 10.06 7.10 16.54
CA LEU A 85 9.62 8.36 15.94
C LEU A 85 9.45 9.47 17.01
N PRO A 86 9.37 10.75 16.61
CA PRO A 86 9.15 11.87 17.54
C PRO A 86 7.93 11.70 18.45
N LEU A 87 8.04 12.16 19.70
CA LEU A 87 7.02 12.02 20.74
C LEU A 87 5.66 12.60 20.34
N PHE A 88 5.62 13.72 19.62
CA PHE A 88 4.35 14.35 19.23
C PHE A 88 3.45 13.46 18.35
N LEU A 89 4.03 12.50 17.60
CA LEU A 89 3.27 11.53 16.81
C LEU A 89 2.53 10.50 17.68
N SER A 90 2.86 10.43 18.97
CA SER A 90 2.12 9.63 19.96
C SER A 90 0.86 10.32 20.49
N ARG A 91 0.58 11.57 20.10
CA ARG A 91 -0.56 12.34 20.62
C ARG A 91 -1.89 11.77 20.12
N ILE A 92 -2.80 11.50 21.06
CA ILE A 92 -4.14 10.98 20.79
C ILE A 92 -5.16 12.09 21.04
N HIS A 93 -6.18 12.19 20.19
CA HIS A 93 -7.28 13.14 20.35
C HIS A 93 -8.18 12.72 21.51
N LYS A 94 -8.43 13.59 22.51
CA LYS A 94 -9.18 13.27 23.74
C LYS A 94 -10.52 12.58 23.51
N THR A 95 -11.34 13.15 22.64
CA THR A 95 -12.73 12.70 22.45
C THR A 95 -12.85 11.56 21.43
N ARG A 96 -11.98 11.53 20.42
CA ARG A 96 -12.05 10.58 19.30
C ARG A 96 -11.14 9.37 19.48
N ASN A 97 -10.22 9.42 20.43
CA ASN A 97 -9.21 8.38 20.69
C ASN A 97 -8.41 8.01 19.42
N THR A 98 -8.15 8.98 18.55
CA THR A 98 -7.40 8.81 17.30
C THR A 98 -6.05 9.55 17.31
N PRO A 99 -4.99 8.98 16.71
CA PRO A 99 -3.70 9.64 16.52
C PRO A 99 -3.77 10.70 15.42
N HIS A 100 -4.44 11.81 15.72
CA HIS A 100 -4.81 12.85 14.74
C HIS A 100 -3.61 13.54 14.08
N LEU A 101 -2.50 13.77 14.80
CA LEU A 101 -1.30 14.38 14.21
C LEU A 101 -0.61 13.44 13.22
N ALA A 102 -0.48 12.15 13.56
CA ALA A 102 0.06 11.14 12.64
C ALA A 102 -0.81 11.00 11.39
N GLY A 103 -2.14 10.99 11.55
CA GLY A 103 -3.08 10.97 10.44
C GLY A 103 -2.98 12.23 9.57
N ALA A 104 -2.91 13.42 10.17
CA ALA A 104 -2.80 14.68 9.42
C ALA A 104 -1.51 14.74 8.59
N ILE A 105 -0.37 14.37 9.18
CA ILE A 105 0.91 14.34 8.45
C ILE A 105 0.86 13.36 7.28
N MET A 106 0.28 12.18 7.49
CA MET A 106 0.10 11.20 6.41
C MET A 106 -0.77 11.76 5.28
N VAL A 107 -1.93 12.35 5.59
CA VAL A 107 -2.83 12.92 4.58
C VAL A 107 -2.14 14.06 3.83
N THR A 108 -1.47 14.97 4.54
CA THR A 108 -0.74 16.08 3.91
C THR A 108 0.37 15.56 3.00
N ALA A 109 1.16 14.58 3.46
CA ALA A 109 2.20 13.97 2.64
C ALA A 109 1.64 13.30 1.37
N SER A 110 0.55 12.52 1.51
CA SER A 110 -0.12 11.88 0.39
C SER A 110 -0.68 12.89 -0.63
N ILE A 111 -1.29 13.99 -0.17
CA ILE A 111 -1.78 15.06 -1.05
C ILE A 111 -0.62 15.71 -1.79
N VAL A 112 0.48 16.02 -1.11
CA VAL A 112 1.65 16.63 -1.72
C VAL A 112 2.25 15.71 -2.77
N VAL A 113 2.52 14.44 -2.43
CA VAL A 113 3.07 13.46 -3.38
C VAL A 113 2.13 13.26 -4.56
N GLY A 114 0.84 13.10 -4.32
CA GLY A 114 -0.16 12.93 -5.39
C GLY A 114 -0.24 14.16 -6.30
N ALA A 115 -0.37 15.36 -5.74
CA ALA A 115 -0.47 16.60 -6.52
C ALA A 115 0.81 16.87 -7.32
N VAL A 116 1.99 16.73 -6.70
CA VAL A 116 3.28 16.91 -7.39
C VAL A 116 3.43 15.88 -8.51
N SER A 117 3.10 14.61 -8.26
CA SER A 117 3.20 13.56 -9.28
C SER A 117 2.30 13.88 -10.48
N VAL A 118 1.07 14.32 -10.24
CA VAL A 118 0.13 14.68 -11.33
C VAL A 118 0.62 15.89 -12.12
N VAL A 119 1.16 16.92 -11.45
CA VAL A 119 1.68 18.13 -12.11
C VAL A 119 2.92 17.83 -12.94
N VAL A 120 3.82 16.97 -12.44
CA VAL A 120 5.11 16.68 -13.10
C VAL A 120 4.99 15.61 -14.18
N LEU A 121 4.27 14.52 -13.92
CA LEU A 121 4.22 13.34 -14.78
C LEU A 121 2.94 13.28 -15.64
N GLY A 122 1.90 14.01 -15.27
CA GLY A 122 0.55 13.87 -15.82
C GLY A 122 -0.24 12.73 -15.15
N GLY A 123 -1.57 12.71 -15.33
CA GLY A 123 -2.46 11.82 -14.57
C GLY A 123 -2.15 10.32 -14.73
N PHE A 124 -1.93 9.84 -15.96
CA PHE A 124 -1.66 8.42 -16.22
C PHE A 124 -0.31 7.96 -15.68
N ASN A 125 0.75 8.72 -15.94
CA ASN A 125 2.08 8.39 -15.45
C ASN A 125 2.19 8.56 -13.93
N ALA A 126 1.49 9.53 -13.33
CA ALA A 126 1.40 9.66 -11.88
C ALA A 126 0.73 8.44 -11.24
N PHE A 127 -0.31 7.89 -11.87
CA PHE A 127 -0.93 6.64 -11.43
C PHE A 127 0.04 5.46 -11.54
N LEU A 128 0.74 5.31 -12.67
CA LEU A 128 1.77 4.26 -12.82
C LEU A 128 2.89 4.39 -11.80
N PHE A 129 3.40 5.61 -11.58
CA PHE A 129 4.45 5.89 -10.62
C PHE A 129 4.02 5.55 -9.19
N THR A 130 2.92 6.14 -8.71
CA THR A 130 2.43 5.91 -7.34
C THR A 130 1.98 4.47 -7.12
N GLY A 131 1.32 3.86 -8.11
CA GLY A 131 0.94 2.46 -8.09
C GLY A 131 2.15 1.53 -8.01
N THR A 132 3.21 1.81 -8.77
CA THR A 132 4.45 1.02 -8.74
C THR A 132 5.14 1.13 -7.38
N VAL A 133 5.30 2.33 -6.82
CA VAL A 133 5.87 2.52 -5.48
C VAL A 133 5.06 1.76 -4.43
N ALA A 134 3.73 1.85 -4.50
CA ALA A 134 2.84 1.16 -3.58
C ALA A 134 2.95 -0.36 -3.71
N THR A 135 2.98 -0.90 -4.93
CA THR A 135 3.15 -2.32 -5.19
C THR A 135 4.48 -2.84 -4.66
N LEU A 136 5.61 -2.20 -5.03
CA LEU A 136 6.94 -2.63 -4.57
C LEU A 136 7.04 -2.60 -3.04
N SER A 137 6.51 -1.54 -2.42
CA SER A 137 6.49 -1.40 -0.95
C SER A 137 5.65 -2.48 -0.28
N ALA A 138 4.44 -2.76 -0.79
CA ALA A 138 3.55 -3.79 -0.25
C ALA A 138 4.17 -5.19 -0.38
N LEU A 139 4.72 -5.51 -1.56
CA LEU A 139 5.41 -6.77 -1.80
C LEU A 139 6.57 -6.96 -0.83
N LEU A 140 7.41 -5.93 -0.64
CA LEU A 140 8.53 -5.99 0.30
C LEU A 140 8.04 -6.25 1.74
N VAL A 141 7.05 -5.51 2.22
CA VAL A 141 6.50 -5.69 3.59
C VAL A 141 5.94 -7.10 3.77
N HIS A 142 5.24 -7.64 2.78
CA HIS A 142 4.72 -9.01 2.84
C HIS A 142 5.83 -10.06 2.83
N MET A 143 6.88 -9.88 2.02
CA MET A 143 8.05 -10.75 2.04
C MET A 143 8.76 -10.70 3.40
N MET A 144 8.95 -9.51 3.96
CA MET A 144 9.54 -9.34 5.31
C MET A 144 8.67 -10.01 6.38
N ALA A 145 7.35 -9.87 6.30
CA ALA A 145 6.43 -10.54 7.22
C ALA A 145 6.56 -12.07 7.15
N ASN A 146 6.62 -12.63 5.94
CA ASN A 146 6.80 -14.06 5.71
C ASN A 146 8.13 -14.57 6.29
N VAL A 147 9.23 -13.86 6.05
CA VAL A 147 10.58 -14.21 6.54
C VAL A 147 10.69 -14.04 8.05
N SER A 148 9.95 -13.10 8.65
CA SER A 148 9.97 -12.85 10.09
C SER A 148 9.27 -13.95 10.90
N LEU A 149 8.29 -14.65 10.31
CA LEU A 149 7.44 -15.60 11.02
C LEU A 149 8.24 -16.75 11.68
N PRO A 150 9.15 -17.46 11.00
CA PRO A 150 9.98 -18.48 11.63
C PRO A 150 10.79 -17.95 12.82
N ALA A 151 11.39 -16.76 12.68
CA ALA A 151 12.19 -16.14 13.74
C ALA A 151 11.33 -15.79 14.96
N ILE A 152 10.11 -15.28 14.74
CA ILE A 152 9.15 -14.97 15.81
C ILE A 152 8.68 -16.24 16.52
N LEU A 153 8.34 -17.30 15.78
CA LEU A 153 7.90 -18.58 16.35
C LEU A 153 9.00 -19.23 17.19
N HIS A 154 10.24 -19.20 16.68
CA HIS A 154 11.42 -19.67 17.42
C HIS A 154 11.61 -18.88 18.72
N LYS A 155 11.55 -17.54 18.68
CA LYS A 155 11.67 -16.69 19.87
C LYS A 155 10.58 -16.95 20.91
N LYS A 156 9.37 -17.31 20.46
CA LYS A 156 8.24 -17.66 21.33
C LYS A 156 8.25 -19.12 21.80
N GLY A 157 9.29 -19.90 21.49
CA GLY A 157 9.39 -21.32 21.85
C GLY A 157 8.31 -22.20 21.21
N THR A 158 7.64 -21.71 20.15
CA THR A 158 6.56 -22.42 19.47
C THR A 158 7.15 -23.31 18.37
N LYS A 159 6.73 -24.58 18.31
CA LYS A 159 7.18 -25.49 17.25
C LYS A 159 6.74 -24.96 15.88
N ILE A 160 7.69 -24.88 14.95
CA ILE A 160 7.40 -24.50 13.56
C ILE A 160 6.79 -25.73 12.88
N GLY A 161 5.46 -25.72 12.71
CA GLY A 161 4.77 -26.73 11.91
C GLY A 161 5.15 -26.62 10.43
N LEU A 162 5.06 -27.74 9.70
CA LEU A 162 5.41 -27.81 8.27
C LEU A 162 4.67 -26.76 7.43
N VAL A 163 3.38 -26.53 7.71
CA VAL A 163 2.58 -25.49 7.04
C VAL A 163 3.15 -24.08 7.27
N ASN A 164 3.59 -23.79 8.50
CA ASN A 164 4.15 -22.48 8.86
C ASN A 164 5.56 -22.24 8.31
N ALA A 165 6.21 -23.28 7.77
CA ALA A 165 7.49 -23.17 7.07
C ALA A 165 7.29 -23.11 5.54
N VAL A 166 6.48 -24.02 4.99
CA VAL A 166 6.29 -24.17 3.54
C VAL A 166 5.45 -23.02 2.97
N LEU A 167 4.38 -22.63 3.65
CA LEU A 167 3.44 -21.64 3.12
C LEU A 167 4.07 -20.25 2.97
N PRO A 168 4.81 -19.69 3.95
CA PRO A 168 5.50 -18.41 3.76
C PRO A 168 6.55 -18.45 2.64
N VAL A 169 7.26 -19.57 2.48
CA VAL A 169 8.25 -19.73 1.40
C VAL A 169 7.56 -19.76 0.04
N ALA A 170 6.53 -20.58 -0.13
CA ALA A 170 5.76 -20.66 -1.36
C ALA A 170 5.14 -19.31 -1.74
N VAL A 171 4.55 -18.60 -0.77
CA VAL A 171 4.02 -17.24 -0.98
C VAL A 171 5.14 -16.28 -1.37
N SER A 172 6.30 -16.33 -0.71
CA SER A 172 7.41 -15.44 -1.03
C SER A 172 7.95 -15.66 -2.45
N ILE A 173 7.99 -16.91 -2.94
CA ILE A 173 8.35 -17.21 -4.33
C ILE A 173 7.37 -16.54 -5.30
N ILE A 174 6.06 -16.63 -5.02
CA ILE A 174 5.03 -15.96 -5.84
C ILE A 174 5.23 -14.44 -5.81
N LEU A 175 5.49 -13.85 -4.64
CA LEU A 175 5.72 -12.41 -4.52
C LEU A 175 6.98 -11.95 -5.26
N VAL A 176 8.06 -12.77 -5.28
CA VAL A 176 9.26 -12.50 -6.08
C VAL A 176 8.96 -12.54 -7.58
N PHE A 177 8.14 -13.50 -8.02
CA PHE A 177 7.68 -13.54 -9.41
C PHE A 177 6.89 -12.28 -9.80
N VAL A 178 5.97 -11.83 -8.94
CA VAL A 178 5.20 -10.60 -9.17
C VAL A 178 6.11 -9.37 -9.15
N PHE A 179 7.07 -9.31 -8.23
CA PHE A 179 8.06 -8.25 -8.15
C PHE A 179 8.87 -8.13 -9.44
N TYR A 180 9.32 -9.26 -9.99
CA TYR A 180 9.98 -9.29 -11.30
C TYR A 180 9.03 -8.82 -12.42
N GLY A 181 7.77 -9.24 -12.38
CA GLY A 181 6.73 -8.85 -13.33
C GLY A 181 6.55 -7.33 -13.44
N THR A 182 6.78 -6.58 -12.36
CA THR A 182 6.73 -5.10 -12.36
C THR A 182 7.74 -4.47 -13.31
N PHE A 183 8.85 -5.15 -13.61
CA PHE A 183 9.92 -4.65 -14.48
C PHE A 183 9.83 -5.13 -15.93
N VAL A 184 8.80 -5.90 -16.29
CA VAL A 184 8.64 -6.40 -17.67
C VAL A 184 8.29 -5.26 -18.64
N SER A 185 7.53 -4.26 -18.19
CA SER A 185 7.17 -3.08 -18.97
C SER A 185 7.95 -1.86 -18.51
N ILE A 186 9.25 -1.80 -18.83
CA ILE A 186 10.10 -0.67 -18.42
C ILE A 186 9.60 0.62 -19.08
N SER A 187 9.16 1.56 -18.25
CA SER A 187 8.81 2.92 -18.64
C SER A 187 9.47 3.92 -17.69
N GLU A 188 9.61 5.16 -18.12
CA GLU A 188 10.22 6.21 -17.30
C GLU A 188 9.57 6.35 -15.90
N PRO A 189 8.22 6.34 -15.76
CA PRO A 189 7.57 6.41 -14.46
C PRO A 189 7.88 5.22 -13.54
N ILE A 190 8.09 4.04 -14.12
CA ILE A 190 8.44 2.81 -13.38
C ILE A 190 9.88 2.86 -12.89
N ILE A 191 10.81 3.39 -13.69
CA ILE A 191 12.21 3.56 -13.29
C ILE A 191 12.27 4.54 -12.11
N VAL A 192 11.67 5.73 -12.25
CA VAL A 192 11.65 6.75 -11.20
C VAL A 192 10.97 6.24 -9.92
N ALA A 193 9.88 5.49 -10.06
CA ALA A 193 9.23 4.82 -8.92
C ALA A 193 10.16 3.82 -8.22
N SER A 194 10.89 3.03 -8.99
CA SER A 194 11.79 2.00 -8.46
C SER A 194 13.01 2.59 -7.77
N GLU A 195 13.56 3.68 -8.32
CA GLU A 195 14.64 4.45 -7.70
C GLU A 195 14.18 5.09 -6.39
N LEU A 196 13.00 5.73 -6.38
CA LEU A 196 12.44 6.30 -5.16
C LEU A 196 12.19 5.23 -4.10
N PHE A 197 11.64 4.08 -4.49
CA PHE A 197 11.47 2.94 -3.61
C PHE A 197 12.80 2.47 -3.02
N ALA A 198 13.84 2.29 -3.85
CA ALA A 198 15.17 1.89 -3.39
C ALA A 198 15.79 2.92 -2.44
N ALA A 199 15.67 4.21 -2.76
CA ALA A 199 16.11 5.30 -1.90
C ALA A 199 15.38 5.30 -0.55
N TRP A 200 14.06 5.04 -0.56
CA TRP A 200 13.26 4.96 0.66
C TRP A 200 13.63 3.77 1.54
N VAL A 201 13.89 2.61 0.93
CA VAL A 201 14.38 1.41 1.64
C VAL A 201 15.76 1.68 2.25
N ALA A 202 16.69 2.25 1.46
CA ALA A 202 18.01 2.60 1.93
C ALA A 202 17.96 3.60 3.10
N PHE A 203 17.11 4.63 2.98
CA PHE A 203 16.85 5.58 4.07
C PHE A 203 16.27 4.89 5.31
N GLY A 204 15.31 3.99 5.15
CA GLY A 204 14.71 3.24 6.25
C GLY A 204 15.73 2.36 7.00
N ILE A 205 16.61 1.67 6.27
CA ILE A 205 17.70 0.86 6.85
C ILE A 205 18.69 1.77 7.57
N PHE A 206 19.14 2.85 6.93
CA PHE A 206 20.05 3.82 7.53
C PHE A 206 19.47 4.42 8.81
N TYR A 207 18.22 4.89 8.76
CA TYR A 207 17.51 5.45 9.90
C TYR A 207 17.38 4.43 11.03
N SER A 208 17.02 3.19 10.72
CA SER A 208 16.93 2.08 11.68
C SER A 208 18.26 1.85 12.40
N ILE A 209 19.37 1.76 11.67
CA ILE A 209 20.70 1.53 12.25
C ILE A 209 21.15 2.73 13.08
N TRP A 210 20.94 3.94 12.58
CA TRP A 210 21.31 5.18 13.27
C TRP A 210 20.51 5.39 14.56
N ARG A 211 19.21 5.08 14.55
CA ARG A 211 18.36 5.21 15.74
C ARG A 211 18.51 4.06 16.73
N ALA A 212 18.82 2.84 16.28
CA ALA A 212 18.85 1.63 17.11
C ALA A 212 19.55 1.79 18.48
N PRO A 213 20.72 2.46 18.60
CA PRO A 213 21.39 2.64 19.90
C PRO A 213 20.63 3.54 20.88
N ASN A 214 19.76 4.43 20.35
CA ASN A 214 19.08 5.48 21.09
C ASN A 214 17.57 5.23 21.24
N VAL A 215 17.06 4.08 20.78
CA VAL A 215 15.64 3.72 20.94
C VAL A 215 15.41 3.29 22.38
N LYS A 216 14.93 4.24 23.19
CA LYS A 216 14.23 3.95 24.45
C LYS A 216 12.78 4.37 24.24
N GLY A 217 11.84 3.47 24.49
CA GLY A 217 10.41 3.82 24.46
C GLY A 217 10.14 4.98 25.41
N TYR A 218 9.18 5.84 25.05
CA TYR A 218 8.82 6.97 25.89
C TYR A 218 8.20 6.48 27.21
N SER A 219 8.51 7.16 28.31
CA SER A 219 8.00 6.78 29.62
C SER A 219 6.47 7.00 29.68
N ARG A 220 5.82 6.35 30.65
CA ARG A 220 4.39 6.59 30.90
C ARG A 220 4.11 8.06 31.23
N GLU A 221 5.04 8.73 31.90
CA GLU A 221 4.93 10.16 32.25
C GLU A 221 4.96 11.04 30.99
N ASP A 222 5.91 10.77 30.07
CA ASP A 222 6.01 11.49 28.78
C ASP A 222 4.73 11.33 27.95
N LEU A 223 4.17 10.12 27.93
CA LEU A 223 2.95 9.82 27.18
C LEU A 223 1.71 10.44 27.85
N ASN A 224 1.65 10.45 29.18
CA ASN A 224 0.56 11.09 29.92
C ASN A 224 0.58 12.61 29.75
N ALA A 225 1.76 13.23 29.60
CA ALA A 225 1.89 14.66 29.31
C ALA A 225 1.37 15.07 27.92
N LEU A 226 1.17 14.11 27.00
CA LEU A 226 0.57 14.35 25.68
C LEU A 226 -0.95 14.16 25.65
N VAL A 227 -1.52 13.56 26.70
CA VAL A 227 -2.97 13.48 26.84
C VAL A 227 -3.39 14.87 27.31
N ASP A 228 -3.67 15.75 26.35
CA ASP A 228 -4.35 16.99 26.67
C ASP A 228 -5.62 16.64 27.46
#